data_AF-A0AAW6CXD4-F1
#
_entry.id   AF-A0AAW6CXD4-F1
#
_cell.length_a   1.000
_cell.length_b   1.000
_cell.length_c   1.000
_cell.angle_alpha   90.00
_cell.angle_beta   90.00
_cell.angle_gamma   90.00
#
_symmetry.space_group_name_H-M   'P 1'
#
loop_
_entity.id
_entity.type
_entity.pdbx_description
1 polymer ?
#
loop_
_entity_poly.entity_id
_entity_poly.type
_entity_poly.pdbx_seq_one_letter_code
_entity_poly.pdbx_strand_id
1 'polypeptide(L)'
;MGRKAKYTKQQKVQACEDYLSGRKTAIQISVELNMGKRGDDRVRKWAKNYRANGHVIFDNKSTNNRYSKDFKERIVKEYLDGLGSSCDLSAKYGILKDDTVLNWVKKYNSHRELRDYDPKPEVYMADTLKVSKEKKIEIIKYCIGHDHDYKGTAAFYGGNYAQIYSWVKKYESKGEEGLEDRRGKRKSEEQLTDLEKAQRRIAELERINRRQEMELELLKKDRAFEKTYLASLPKAKTVYLMRKQKIQDYSLIRLLHDDRKWPVKEMCSIIGINRSAYYKWKRSSPSQKQIDKQCEDERIIARIKKISDSNHSLFGTMTMYYTLRNEGYGCGHNRVYRLMCIHDIKSS
;
A
#
# COMPACT_ATOMS: atom_id res chain seq x y z
N MET A 1 1.82 22.78 -5.58
CA MET A 1 2.10 23.22 -4.18
C MET A 1 2.05 24.73 -4.13
N GLY A 2 1.28 25.31 -3.20
CA GLY A 2 1.20 26.76 -3.04
C GLY A 2 2.55 27.35 -2.58
N ARG A 3 3.04 28.37 -3.28
CA ARG A 3 4.26 29.11 -2.89
C ARG A 3 3.95 30.09 -1.77
N LYS A 4 3.73 29.60 -0.55
CA LYS A 4 3.61 30.48 0.62
C LYS A 4 5.01 30.86 1.11
N ALA A 5 5.36 32.14 1.04
CA ALA A 5 6.60 32.64 1.61
C ALA A 5 6.55 32.52 3.15
N LYS A 6 7.64 32.06 3.77
CA LYS A 6 7.73 31.89 5.23
C LYS A 6 7.58 33.22 6.00
N TYR A 7 8.00 34.33 5.39
CA TYR A 7 7.93 35.68 5.95
C TYR A 7 7.27 36.59 4.93
N THR A 8 6.33 37.42 5.38
CA THR A 8 5.62 38.39 4.53
C THR A 8 6.55 39.52 4.09
N LYS A 9 6.14 40.26 3.05
CA LYS A 9 6.87 41.48 2.62
C LYS A 9 6.98 42.48 3.77
N GLN A 10 5.88 42.73 4.51
CA GLN A 10 5.89 43.66 5.63
C GLN A 10 6.88 43.23 6.73
N GLN A 11 6.89 41.94 7.11
CA GLN A 11 7.82 41.43 8.11
C GLN A 11 9.29 41.65 7.72
N LYS A 12 9.63 41.46 6.44
CA LYS A 12 11.00 41.68 5.93
C LYS A 12 11.38 43.14 5.91
N VAL A 13 10.47 44.03 5.50
CA VAL A 13 10.70 45.48 5.46
C VAL A 13 10.91 46.02 6.87
N GLN A 14 10.03 45.67 7.81
CA GLN A 14 10.17 46.09 9.22
C GLN A 14 11.48 45.61 9.83
N ALA A 15 11.86 44.35 9.58
CA ALA A 15 13.14 43.81 10.03
C ALA A 15 14.34 44.60 9.47
N CYS A 16 14.29 45.05 8.22
CA CYS A 16 15.35 45.86 7.63
C CYS A 16 15.40 47.26 8.25
N GLU A 17 14.25 47.91 8.44
CA GLU A 17 14.16 49.24 9.04
C GLU A 17 14.62 49.25 10.50
N ASP A 18 14.18 48.28 11.30
CA ASP A 18 14.58 48.13 12.71
C ASP A 18 16.09 47.89 12.84
N TYR A 19 16.67 47.09 11.94
CA TYR A 19 18.11 46.82 11.93
C TYR A 19 18.93 48.03 11.45
N LEU A 20 18.51 48.68 10.35
CA LEU A 20 19.24 49.81 9.76
C LEU A 20 19.16 51.08 10.61
N SER A 21 18.06 51.27 11.36
CA SER A 21 17.91 52.37 12.31
C SER A 21 18.64 52.13 13.65
N GLY A 22 19.22 50.94 13.85
CA GLY A 22 19.88 50.57 15.11
C GLY A 22 18.92 50.28 16.27
N ARG A 23 17.60 50.31 16.04
CA ARG A 23 16.58 50.03 17.08
C ARG A 23 16.67 48.60 17.60
N LYS A 24 17.02 47.64 16.74
CA LYS A 24 17.19 46.24 17.11
C LYS A 24 18.41 45.63 16.44
N THR A 25 19.07 44.73 17.16
CA THR A 25 20.15 43.92 16.58
C THR A 25 19.59 42.81 15.68
N ALA A 26 20.40 42.32 14.74
CA ALA A 26 20.02 41.20 13.88
C ALA A 26 19.65 39.93 14.68
N ILE A 27 20.24 39.74 15.85
CA ILE A 27 19.95 38.62 16.75
C ILE A 27 18.54 38.77 17.36
N GLN A 28 18.20 39.95 17.88
CA GLN A 28 16.88 40.24 18.44
C GLN A 28 15.77 40.01 17.40
N ILE A 29 15.94 40.54 16.18
CA ILE A 29 14.99 40.35 15.07
C ILE A 29 14.86 38.86 14.69
N SER A 30 15.98 38.14 14.66
CA SER A 30 15.98 36.70 14.38
C SER A 30 15.20 35.89 15.41
N VAL A 31 15.28 36.26 16.69
CA VAL A 31 14.54 35.63 17.79
C VAL A 31 13.05 35.96 17.67
N GLU A 32 12.69 37.22 17.47
CA GLU A 32 11.29 37.67 17.31
C GLU A 32 10.58 36.98 16.13
N LEU A 33 11.30 36.81 15.00
CA LEU A 33 10.77 36.15 13.80
C LEU A 33 10.96 34.62 13.79
N ASN A 34 11.43 34.03 14.89
CA ASN A 34 11.69 32.59 15.04
C ASN A 34 12.44 31.98 13.82
N MET A 35 13.55 32.61 13.44
CA MET A 35 14.25 32.30 12.19
C MET A 35 15.12 31.04 12.25
N GLY A 36 15.37 30.53 13.47
CA GLY A 36 16.24 29.39 13.74
C GLY A 36 17.73 29.70 13.52
N LYS A 37 18.55 28.66 13.33
CA LYS A 37 20.00 28.78 13.14
C LYS A 37 20.33 29.71 11.95
N ARG A 38 21.30 30.61 12.15
CA ARG A 38 21.72 31.65 11.18
C ARG A 38 20.61 32.62 10.76
N GLY A 39 19.66 32.92 11.64
CA GLY A 39 18.62 33.91 11.35
C GLY A 39 19.16 35.34 11.33
N ASP A 40 20.12 35.68 12.19
CA ASP A 40 20.83 36.96 12.22
C ASP A 40 21.56 37.25 10.89
N ASP A 41 22.20 36.24 10.30
CA ASP A 41 22.83 36.33 8.98
C ASP A 41 21.79 36.62 7.89
N ARG A 42 20.61 36.00 7.96
CA ARG A 42 19.52 36.28 7.01
C ARG A 42 19.00 37.72 7.15
N VAL A 43 18.87 38.25 8.37
CA VAL A 43 18.48 39.65 8.60
C VAL A 43 19.53 40.61 8.01
N ARG A 44 20.83 40.34 8.23
CA ARG A 44 21.92 41.14 7.63
C ARG A 44 21.87 41.14 6.11
N LYS A 45 21.63 39.98 5.49
CA LYS A 45 21.47 39.85 4.03
C LYS A 45 20.22 40.59 3.52
N TRP A 46 19.10 40.52 4.24
CA TRP A 46 17.89 41.28 3.92
C TRP A 46 18.16 42.78 3.94
N ALA A 47 18.80 43.29 5.00
CA ALA A 47 19.14 44.70 5.13
C ALA A 47 20.08 45.19 4.01
N LYS A 48 21.05 44.36 3.60
CA LYS A 48 21.95 44.68 2.49
C LYS A 48 21.19 44.82 1.16
N ASN A 49 20.32 43.85 0.86
CA ASN A 49 19.49 43.89 -0.35
C ASN A 49 18.49 45.06 -0.33
N TYR A 50 17.89 45.33 0.84
CA TYR A 50 16.97 46.44 1.05
C TYR A 50 17.66 47.80 0.88
N ARG A 51 18.90 47.95 1.37
CA ARG A 51 19.69 49.18 1.17
C ARG A 51 19.96 49.46 -0.32
N ALA A 52 20.20 48.42 -1.12
CA ALA A 52 20.50 48.57 -2.54
C ALA A 52 19.27 48.68 -3.45
N ASN A 53 18.14 48.05 -3.09
CA ASN A 53 16.98 47.89 -3.99
C ASN A 53 15.64 48.36 -3.37
N GLY A 54 15.65 48.87 -2.14
CA GLY A 54 14.46 49.24 -1.39
C GLY A 54 13.53 48.05 -1.10
N HIS A 55 12.25 48.34 -0.87
CA HIS A 55 11.24 47.32 -0.55
C HIS A 55 10.85 46.43 -1.75
N VAL A 56 11.17 46.85 -2.99
CA VAL A 56 10.77 46.17 -4.24
C VAL A 56 11.39 44.78 -4.35
N ILE A 57 12.57 44.58 -3.76
CA ILE A 57 13.25 43.29 -3.75
C ILE A 57 12.44 42.18 -3.04
N PHE A 58 11.51 42.56 -2.16
CA PHE A 58 10.67 41.63 -1.40
C PHE A 58 9.29 41.37 -2.03
N ASP A 59 9.02 41.88 -3.23
CA ASP A 59 7.76 41.64 -3.93
C ASP A 59 7.60 40.16 -4.32
N ASN A 60 6.40 39.62 -4.09
CA ASN A 60 6.07 38.26 -4.46
C ASN A 60 5.87 38.16 -5.97
N LYS A 61 6.71 37.35 -6.63
CA LYS A 61 6.55 37.03 -8.06
C LYS A 61 5.77 35.73 -8.24
N SER A 62 4.89 35.69 -9.24
CA SER A 62 4.16 34.48 -9.64
C SER A 62 5.07 33.46 -10.33
N THR A 63 6.23 33.90 -10.85
CA THR A 63 7.20 33.08 -11.58
C THR A 63 8.63 33.28 -11.07
N ASN A 64 9.54 32.36 -11.42
CA ASN A 64 10.95 32.47 -11.11
C ASN A 64 11.60 33.60 -11.92
N ASN A 65 12.61 34.27 -11.36
CA ASN A 65 13.43 35.21 -12.12
C ASN A 65 14.12 34.47 -13.28
N ARG A 66 14.10 35.10 -14.46
CA ARG A 66 14.81 34.64 -15.65
C ARG A 66 16.06 35.49 -15.82
N TYR A 67 17.19 34.82 -16.02
CA TYR A 67 18.47 35.46 -16.24
C TYR A 67 19.06 34.87 -17.51
N SER A 68 19.51 35.73 -18.42
CA SER A 68 20.18 35.30 -19.65
C SER A 68 21.56 34.71 -19.35
N LYS A 69 22.10 33.93 -20.29
CA LYS A 69 23.46 33.40 -20.29
C LYS A 69 24.46 34.52 -20.09
N ASP A 70 24.41 35.56 -20.92
CA ASP A 70 25.32 36.70 -20.86
C ASP A 70 25.27 37.42 -19.52
N PHE A 71 24.08 37.56 -18.94
CA PHE A 71 23.92 38.15 -17.62
C PHE A 71 24.59 37.30 -16.53
N LYS A 72 24.41 35.98 -16.55
CA LYS A 72 25.05 35.06 -15.60
C LYS A 72 26.56 35.07 -15.75
N GLU A 73 27.05 35.01 -16.99
CA GLU A 73 28.49 35.00 -17.29
C GLU A 73 29.16 36.29 -16.83
N ARG A 74 28.55 37.45 -17.08
CA ARG A 74 29.05 38.74 -16.56
C ARG A 74 29.19 38.74 -15.04
N ILE A 75 28.16 38.28 -14.32
CA ILE A 75 28.20 38.25 -12.85
C ILE A 75 29.24 37.24 -12.34
N VAL A 76 29.41 36.11 -13.01
CA VAL A 76 30.47 35.15 -12.66
C VAL A 76 31.86 35.75 -12.89
N LYS A 77 32.07 36.47 -13.99
CA LYS A 77 33.32 37.21 -14.23
C LYS A 77 33.61 38.21 -13.12
N GLU A 78 32.65 39.06 -12.77
CA GLU A 78 32.83 40.03 -11.67
C GLU A 78 33.14 39.36 -10.32
N TYR A 79 32.59 38.18 -10.06
CA TYR A 79 32.91 37.40 -8.87
C TYR A 79 34.35 36.87 -8.91
N LEU A 80 34.79 36.34 -10.06
CA LEU A 80 36.15 35.79 -10.25
C LEU A 80 37.22 36.90 -10.26
N ASP A 81 36.88 38.08 -10.77
CA ASP A 81 37.73 39.27 -10.76
C ASP A 81 37.84 39.93 -9.37
N GLY A 82 37.14 39.40 -8.36
CA GLY A 82 37.20 39.88 -6.98
C GLY A 82 36.43 41.19 -6.73
N LEU A 83 35.57 41.62 -7.66
CA LEU A 83 34.84 42.88 -7.58
C LEU A 83 33.70 42.89 -6.55
N GLY A 84 33.41 41.75 -5.92
CA GLY A 84 32.47 41.65 -4.80
C GLY A 84 32.19 40.21 -4.40
N SER A 85 31.73 40.01 -3.15
CA SER A 85 31.23 38.70 -2.71
C SER A 85 29.91 38.35 -3.41
N SER A 86 29.47 37.09 -3.30
CA SER A 86 28.17 36.66 -3.82
C SER A 86 27.02 37.51 -3.26
N CYS A 87 27.15 37.97 -2.01
CA CYS A 87 26.18 38.82 -1.34
C CYS A 87 26.22 40.26 -1.86
N ASP A 88 27.40 40.79 -2.21
CA ASP A 88 27.54 42.11 -2.85
C ASP A 88 26.93 42.12 -4.25
N LEU A 89 27.28 41.14 -5.07
CA LEU A 89 26.76 41.01 -6.44
C LEU A 89 25.25 40.75 -6.43
N SER A 90 24.76 39.96 -5.47
CA SER A 90 23.32 39.73 -5.31
C SER A 90 22.57 41.04 -5.02
N ALA A 91 23.10 41.89 -4.14
CA ALA A 91 22.52 43.18 -3.83
C ALA A 91 22.63 44.17 -5.01
N LYS A 92 23.80 44.25 -5.65
CA LYS A 92 24.07 45.12 -6.81
C LYS A 92 23.13 44.84 -7.98
N TYR A 93 22.85 43.56 -8.25
CA TYR A 93 22.07 43.13 -9.41
C TYR A 93 20.60 42.76 -9.08
N GLY A 94 20.11 43.06 -7.88
CA GLY A 94 18.72 42.79 -7.50
C GLY A 94 18.36 41.30 -7.49
N ILE A 95 19.33 40.43 -7.22
CA ILE A 95 19.11 38.98 -7.06
C ILE A 95 18.72 38.75 -5.60
N LEU A 96 17.58 38.10 -5.37
CA LEU A 96 17.03 37.94 -4.02
C LEU A 96 17.86 37.00 -3.12
N LYS A 97 18.51 35.98 -3.72
CA LYS A 97 19.30 34.97 -2.99
C LYS A 97 20.73 34.96 -3.52
N ASP A 98 21.69 35.25 -2.65
CA ASP A 98 23.13 35.22 -2.94
C ASP A 98 23.63 33.83 -3.34
N ASP A 99 22.98 32.77 -2.85
CA ASP A 99 23.19 31.39 -3.31
C ASP A 99 23.00 31.22 -4.82
N THR A 100 22.19 32.07 -5.45
CA THR A 100 21.96 32.03 -6.90
C THR A 100 23.25 32.34 -7.66
N VAL A 101 23.99 33.35 -7.21
CA VAL A 101 25.30 33.73 -7.76
C VAL A 101 26.32 32.63 -7.51
N LEU A 102 26.39 32.10 -6.27
CA LEU A 102 27.29 30.98 -5.93
C LEU A 102 27.03 29.75 -6.79
N ASN A 103 25.78 29.43 -7.08
CA ASN A 103 25.43 28.30 -7.93
C ASN A 103 25.84 28.51 -9.39
N TRP A 104 25.85 29.74 -9.90
CA TRP A 104 26.38 30.03 -11.23
C TRP A 104 27.90 29.86 -11.27
N VAL A 105 28.61 30.39 -10.27
CA VAL A 105 30.07 30.23 -10.15
C VAL A 105 30.46 28.75 -10.04
N LYS A 106 29.75 27.96 -9.22
CA LYS A 106 29.99 26.52 -9.10
C LYS A 106 29.80 25.78 -10.42
N LYS A 107 28.77 26.12 -11.20
CA LYS A 107 28.54 25.53 -12.52
C LYS A 107 29.66 25.89 -13.49
N TYR A 108 30.04 27.17 -13.52
CA TYR A 108 31.13 27.66 -14.36
C TYR A 108 32.45 26.95 -14.05
N ASN A 109 32.83 26.87 -12.78
CA ASN A 109 34.06 26.18 -12.34
C ASN A 109 34.04 24.67 -12.59
N SER A 110 32.86 24.05 -12.73
CA SER A 110 32.72 22.65 -13.14
C SER A 110 32.74 22.43 -14.67
N HIS A 111 33.16 23.45 -15.43
CA HIS A 111 33.14 23.47 -16.90
C HIS A 111 31.75 23.18 -17.51
N ARG A 112 30.68 23.52 -16.79
CA ARG A 112 29.30 23.40 -17.29
C ARG A 112 28.83 24.73 -17.85
N GLU A 113 28.27 24.69 -19.06
CA GLU A 113 27.75 25.87 -19.72
C GLU A 113 26.57 26.50 -18.95
N LEU A 114 26.61 27.83 -18.77
CA LEU A 114 25.52 28.60 -18.19
C LEU A 114 24.46 28.90 -19.25
N ARG A 115 23.45 28.04 -19.37
CA ARG A 115 22.37 28.21 -20.35
C ARG A 115 21.26 29.15 -19.88
N ASP A 116 20.51 29.71 -20.84
CA ASP A 116 19.27 30.43 -20.59
C ASP A 116 18.24 29.56 -19.85
N TYR A 117 17.35 30.23 -19.11
CA TYR A 117 16.24 29.53 -18.48
C TYR A 117 15.10 29.34 -19.50
N ASP A 118 15.10 28.19 -20.17
CA ASP A 118 14.02 27.73 -21.04
C ASP A 118 13.33 26.48 -20.45
N PRO A 119 12.24 26.65 -19.70
CA PRO A 119 11.60 25.54 -19.01
C PRO A 119 10.78 24.62 -19.92
N LYS A 120 10.54 24.93 -21.21
CA LYS A 120 9.65 24.19 -22.15
C LYS A 120 8.59 23.32 -21.44
N PRO A 121 7.67 23.92 -20.66
CA PRO A 121 6.74 23.18 -19.80
C PRO A 121 5.88 22.16 -20.55
N GLU A 122 5.60 22.45 -21.82
CA GLU A 122 4.77 21.65 -22.73
C GLU A 122 5.32 20.23 -22.86
N VAL A 123 6.64 20.08 -22.89
CA VAL A 123 7.34 18.81 -23.05
C VAL A 123 7.20 17.89 -21.83
N TYR A 124 7.01 18.47 -20.64
CA TYR A 124 6.81 17.70 -19.41
C TYR A 124 5.36 17.21 -19.26
N MET A 125 4.42 17.90 -19.88
CA MET A 125 2.98 17.61 -19.82
C MET A 125 2.46 16.95 -21.11
N ALA A 126 3.32 16.78 -22.11
CA ALA A 126 2.98 16.12 -23.36
C ALA A 126 2.58 14.66 -23.14
N ASP A 127 1.70 14.19 -24.02
CA ASP A 127 1.27 12.79 -24.05
C ASP A 127 2.43 11.85 -24.39
N THR A 128 2.27 10.59 -23.99
CA THR A 128 3.27 9.56 -24.31
C THR A 128 3.18 9.17 -25.77
N LEU A 129 4.32 9.13 -26.46
CA LEU A 129 4.44 8.65 -27.82
C LEU A 129 4.12 7.15 -27.90
N LYS A 130 3.27 6.79 -28.87
CA LYS A 130 3.01 5.41 -29.31
C LYS A 130 3.75 5.18 -30.63
N VAL A 131 4.98 4.68 -30.55
CA VAL A 131 5.87 4.51 -31.70
C VAL A 131 6.41 3.08 -31.76
N SER A 132 6.81 2.64 -32.95
CA SER A 132 7.43 1.32 -33.16
C SER A 132 8.81 1.23 -32.50
N LYS A 133 9.37 0.00 -32.40
CA LYS A 133 10.70 -0.24 -31.81
C LYS A 133 11.78 0.50 -32.60
N GLU A 134 11.69 0.50 -33.93
CA GLU A 134 12.63 1.14 -34.84
C GLU A 134 12.59 2.66 -34.65
N LYS A 135 11.40 3.25 -34.64
CA LYS A 135 11.24 4.69 -34.43
C LYS A 135 11.70 5.12 -33.03
N LYS A 136 11.51 4.27 -32.02
CA LYS A 136 12.02 4.48 -30.67
C LYS A 136 13.56 4.48 -30.63
N ILE A 137 14.22 3.60 -31.36
CA ILE A 137 15.69 3.57 -31.48
C ILE A 137 16.19 4.82 -32.20
N GLU A 138 15.51 5.26 -33.26
CA GLU A 138 15.83 6.51 -33.98
C GLU A 138 15.83 7.72 -33.02
N ILE A 139 14.75 7.88 -32.23
CA ILE A 139 14.61 8.98 -31.25
C ILE A 139 15.74 8.93 -30.19
N ILE A 140 16.10 7.73 -29.73
CA ILE A 140 17.19 7.54 -28.76
C ILE A 140 18.54 7.94 -29.34
N LYS A 141 18.86 7.48 -30.56
CA LYS A 141 20.11 7.81 -31.25
C LYS A 141 20.21 9.32 -31.52
N TYR A 142 19.10 9.94 -31.92
CA TYR A 142 19.03 11.39 -32.08
C TYR A 142 19.34 12.12 -30.76
N CYS A 143 18.76 11.68 -29.64
CA CYS A 143 18.99 12.29 -28.34
C CYS A 143 20.45 12.20 -27.88
N ILE A 144 21.08 11.03 -28.06
CA ILE A 144 22.48 10.81 -27.71
C ILE A 144 23.40 11.67 -28.61
N GLY A 145 23.09 11.78 -29.90
CA GLY A 145 23.84 12.61 -30.84
C GLY A 145 23.73 14.13 -30.61
N HIS A 146 22.75 14.59 -29.82
CA HIS A 146 22.55 16.00 -29.45
C HIS A 146 22.88 16.25 -27.97
N ASP A 147 23.97 15.63 -27.47
CA ASP A 147 24.46 15.80 -26.09
C ASP A 147 23.40 15.56 -25.01
N HIS A 148 22.58 14.53 -25.21
CA HIS A 148 21.47 14.19 -24.33
C HIS A 148 20.47 15.32 -24.14
N ASP A 149 20.20 16.12 -25.19
CA ASP A 149 19.12 17.11 -25.17
C ASP A 149 17.74 16.43 -25.23
N TYR A 150 17.33 15.88 -24.08
CA TYR A 150 16.04 15.23 -23.91
C TYR A 150 14.88 16.20 -24.17
N LYS A 151 15.04 17.50 -23.86
CA LYS A 151 13.97 18.50 -24.04
C LYS A 151 13.80 18.85 -25.51
N GLY A 152 14.90 19.12 -26.22
CA GLY A 152 14.88 19.36 -27.65
C GLY A 152 14.38 18.15 -28.42
N THR A 153 14.86 16.95 -28.08
CA THR A 153 14.39 15.69 -28.67
C THR A 153 12.89 15.50 -28.48
N ALA A 154 12.40 15.75 -27.26
CA ALA A 154 11.00 15.59 -26.94
C ALA A 154 10.12 16.64 -27.63
N ALA A 155 10.59 17.88 -27.77
CA ALA A 155 9.92 18.90 -28.58
C ALA A 155 9.89 18.56 -30.08
N PHE A 156 11.00 18.04 -30.63
CA PHE A 156 11.14 17.71 -32.05
C PHE A 156 10.25 16.53 -32.45
N TYR A 157 10.20 15.48 -31.63
CA TYR A 157 9.39 14.28 -31.90
C TYR A 157 7.99 14.31 -31.28
N GLY A 158 7.63 15.39 -30.57
CA GLY A 158 6.29 15.56 -29.95
C GLY A 158 6.04 14.61 -28.77
N GLY A 159 7.07 14.24 -28.02
CA GLY A 159 6.98 13.29 -26.92
C GLY A 159 7.19 13.88 -25.53
N ASN A 160 6.93 13.05 -24.52
CA ASN A 160 7.17 13.42 -23.14
C ASN A 160 8.67 13.30 -22.78
N TYR A 161 9.22 14.33 -22.11
CA TYR A 161 10.59 14.33 -21.58
C TYR A 161 10.92 13.05 -20.79
N ALA A 162 10.05 12.66 -19.86
CA ALA A 162 10.28 11.53 -18.97
C ALA A 162 10.33 10.20 -19.74
N GLN A 163 9.53 10.10 -20.80
CA GLN A 163 9.50 8.93 -21.67
C GLN A 163 10.82 8.77 -22.41
N ILE A 164 11.31 9.82 -23.06
CA ILE A 164 12.57 9.81 -23.82
C ILE A 164 13.76 9.57 -22.89
N TYR A 165 13.80 10.23 -21.73
CA TYR A 165 14.82 9.95 -20.70
C TYR A 165 14.83 8.46 -20.30
N SER A 166 13.66 7.88 -20.04
CA SER A 166 13.56 6.46 -19.67
C SER A 166 14.02 5.51 -20.77
N TRP A 167 13.81 5.88 -22.03
CA TRP A 167 14.22 5.10 -23.20
C TRP A 167 15.73 5.13 -23.39
N VAL A 168 16.34 6.32 -23.39
CA VAL A 168 17.79 6.50 -23.51
C VAL A 168 18.50 5.76 -22.38
N LYS A 169 18.05 5.93 -21.12
CA LYS A 169 18.64 5.25 -19.97
C LYS A 169 18.58 3.73 -20.07
N LYS A 170 17.45 3.17 -20.56
CA LYS A 170 17.33 1.72 -20.77
C LYS A 170 18.27 1.24 -21.88
N TYR A 171 18.37 2.00 -22.96
CA TYR A 171 19.25 1.69 -24.09
C TYR A 171 20.72 1.71 -23.69
N GLU A 172 21.18 2.72 -22.95
CA GLU A 172 22.56 2.79 -22.45
C GLU A 172 22.89 1.62 -21.50
N SER A 173 21.91 1.15 -20.70
CA SER A 173 22.14 0.07 -19.74
C SER A 173 22.10 -1.35 -20.32
N LYS A 174 21.28 -1.59 -21.35
CA LYS A 174 20.90 -2.94 -21.82
C LYS A 174 20.80 -3.05 -23.35
N GLY A 175 21.20 -2.02 -24.08
CA GLY A 175 21.04 -1.96 -25.54
C GLY A 175 19.59 -2.04 -26.00
N GLU A 176 19.40 -2.55 -27.22
CA GLU A 176 18.09 -2.67 -27.87
C GLU A 176 17.14 -3.65 -27.16
N GLU A 177 17.69 -4.70 -26.53
CA GLU A 177 16.91 -5.68 -25.76
C GLU A 177 16.22 -5.03 -24.55
N GLY A 178 16.83 -3.98 -23.97
CA GLY A 178 16.26 -3.23 -22.86
C GLY A 178 14.99 -2.44 -23.21
N LEU A 179 14.71 -2.26 -24.51
CA LEU A 179 13.56 -1.51 -25.00
C LEU A 179 12.31 -2.38 -25.24
N GLU A 180 12.45 -3.70 -25.11
CA GLU A 180 11.36 -4.67 -25.28
C GLU A 180 10.40 -4.66 -24.08
N ASP A 181 9.10 -4.67 -24.35
CA ASP A 181 8.10 -4.80 -23.30
C ASP A 181 7.96 -6.27 -22.88
N ARG A 182 8.58 -6.61 -21.74
CA ARG A 182 8.51 -7.95 -21.12
C ARG A 182 7.46 -8.04 -20.01
N ARG A 183 6.58 -7.03 -19.85
CA ARG A 183 5.51 -7.08 -18.83
C ARG A 183 4.56 -8.26 -19.10
N GLY A 184 4.35 -9.09 -18.08
CA GLY A 184 3.43 -10.24 -18.15
C GLY A 184 3.90 -11.44 -18.98
N LYS A 185 5.06 -11.37 -19.65
CA LYS A 185 5.60 -12.47 -20.46
C LYS A 185 6.70 -13.20 -19.68
N ARG A 186 6.47 -14.48 -19.35
CA ARG A 186 7.51 -15.35 -18.75
C ARG A 186 8.53 -15.73 -19.82
N LYS A 187 9.80 -15.91 -19.42
CA LYS A 187 10.82 -16.56 -20.28
C LYS A 187 10.29 -17.94 -20.72
N SER A 188 10.41 -18.26 -22.00
CA SER A 188 10.08 -19.59 -22.55
C SER A 188 11.02 -20.64 -21.97
N GLU A 189 10.59 -21.91 -21.96
CA GLU A 189 11.38 -23.04 -21.41
C GLU A 189 12.78 -23.17 -22.04
N GLU A 190 12.89 -22.80 -23.32
CA GLU A 190 14.11 -22.81 -24.13
C GLU A 190 15.11 -21.72 -23.72
N GLN A 191 14.64 -20.62 -23.14
CA GLN A 191 15.47 -19.48 -22.71
C GLN A 191 15.95 -19.61 -21.25
N LEU A 192 15.57 -20.69 -20.55
CA LEU A 192 15.96 -20.90 -19.16
C LEU A 192 17.25 -21.71 -19.08
N THR A 193 18.13 -21.21 -18.22
CA THR A 193 19.28 -21.98 -17.74
C THR A 193 18.82 -23.20 -16.96
N ASP A 194 19.66 -24.23 -16.90
CA ASP A 194 19.34 -25.46 -16.16
C ASP A 194 19.11 -25.19 -14.66
N LEU A 195 19.80 -24.19 -14.10
CA LEU A 195 19.55 -23.70 -12.74
C LEU A 195 18.13 -23.12 -12.59
N GLU A 196 17.68 -22.28 -13.52
CA GLU A 196 16.33 -21.72 -13.47
C GLU A 196 15.24 -22.79 -13.68
N LYS A 197 15.51 -23.82 -14.51
CA LYS A 197 14.63 -24.99 -14.66
C LYS A 197 14.52 -25.78 -13.35
N ALA A 198 15.66 -26.05 -12.71
CA ALA A 198 15.69 -26.73 -11.42
C ALA A 198 14.94 -25.95 -10.33
N GLN A 199 15.14 -24.64 -10.24
CA GLN A 199 14.43 -23.76 -9.30
C GLN A 199 12.92 -23.77 -9.55
N ARG A 200 12.48 -23.73 -10.81
CA ARG A 200 11.05 -23.86 -11.15
C ARG A 200 10.49 -25.21 -10.72
N ARG A 201 11.24 -26.30 -10.91
CA ARG A 201 10.82 -27.65 -10.52
C ARG A 201 10.72 -27.80 -9.00
N ILE A 202 11.70 -27.29 -8.24
CA ILE A 202 11.67 -27.28 -6.77
C ILE A 202 10.44 -26.52 -6.27
N ALA A 203 10.19 -25.31 -6.79
CA ALA A 203 9.03 -24.52 -6.39
C ALA A 203 7.70 -25.22 -6.69
N GLU A 204 7.62 -25.97 -7.79
CA GLU A 204 6.43 -26.76 -8.12
C GLU A 204 6.27 -27.97 -7.19
N LEU A 205 7.35 -28.72 -6.95
CA LEU A 205 7.33 -29.85 -6.01
C LEU A 205 6.97 -29.40 -4.59
N GLU A 206 7.50 -28.27 -4.12
CA GLU A 206 7.13 -27.69 -2.82
C GLU A 206 5.65 -27.30 -2.73
N ARG A 207 5.04 -26.87 -3.84
CA ARG A 207 3.59 -26.60 -3.88
C ARG A 207 2.78 -27.88 -3.79
N ILE A 208 3.18 -28.91 -4.54
CA ILE A 208 2.53 -30.22 -4.51
C ILE A 208 2.65 -30.84 -3.12
N ASN A 209 3.85 -30.83 -2.54
CA ASN A 209 4.09 -31.44 -1.23
C ASN A 209 3.30 -30.73 -0.13
N ARG A 210 3.28 -29.38 -0.12
CA ARG A 210 2.41 -28.61 0.80
C ARG A 210 0.94 -28.97 0.65
N ARG A 211 0.46 -29.17 -0.58
CA ARG A 211 -0.93 -29.60 -0.82
C ARG A 211 -1.19 -31.01 -0.29
N GLN A 212 -0.27 -31.95 -0.52
CA GLN A 212 -0.39 -33.32 -0.03
C GLN A 212 -0.39 -33.38 1.51
N GLU A 213 0.47 -32.59 2.17
CA GLU A 213 0.46 -32.46 3.62
C GLU A 213 -0.89 -31.93 4.14
N MET A 214 -1.47 -30.91 3.50
CA MET A 214 -2.81 -30.43 3.84
C MET A 214 -3.87 -31.50 3.65
N GLU A 215 -3.81 -32.25 2.54
CA GLU A 215 -4.74 -33.34 2.26
C GLU A 215 -4.66 -34.44 3.34
N LEU A 216 -3.46 -34.89 3.70
CA LEU A 216 -3.26 -35.91 4.74
C LEU A 216 -3.76 -35.46 6.11
N GLU A 217 -3.57 -34.21 6.51
CA GLU A 217 -4.03 -33.71 7.82
C GLU A 217 -5.55 -33.49 7.86
N LEU A 218 -6.17 -33.17 6.72
CA LEU A 218 -7.61 -32.89 6.63
C LEU A 218 -8.46 -34.13 6.31
N LEU A 219 -7.90 -35.17 5.67
CA LEU A 219 -8.62 -36.34 5.17
C LEU A 219 -8.50 -37.61 6.02
N LYS A 220 -8.07 -37.55 7.29
CA LYS A 220 -8.00 -38.73 8.20
C LYS A 220 -9.38 -39.35 8.57
N LYS A 221 -10.39 -39.29 7.70
CA LYS A 221 -11.73 -39.83 7.93
C LYS A 221 -12.19 -40.67 6.73
N ASP A 222 -12.66 -41.88 6.98
CA ASP A 222 -13.31 -42.71 5.98
C ASP A 222 -14.68 -42.12 5.61
N ARG A 223 -14.68 -41.29 4.56
CA ARG A 223 -15.87 -40.62 4.04
C ARG A 223 -16.94 -41.61 3.52
N ALA A 224 -16.54 -42.82 3.14
CA ALA A 224 -17.47 -43.82 2.64
C ALA A 224 -18.27 -44.44 3.80
N PHE A 225 -17.59 -44.85 4.88
CA PHE A 225 -18.23 -45.33 6.10
C PHE A 225 -19.13 -44.26 6.75
N GLU A 226 -18.65 -43.01 6.80
CA GLU A 226 -19.44 -41.92 7.39
C GLU A 226 -20.73 -41.65 6.60
N LYS A 227 -20.69 -41.73 5.26
CA LYS A 227 -21.87 -41.52 4.41
C LYS A 227 -22.90 -42.65 4.56
N THR A 228 -22.47 -43.90 4.59
CA THR A 228 -23.36 -45.05 4.76
C THR A 228 -23.96 -45.10 6.16
N TYR A 229 -23.16 -44.82 7.20
CA TYR A 229 -23.62 -44.70 8.59
C TYR A 229 -24.64 -43.57 8.77
N LEU A 230 -24.39 -42.37 8.22
CA LEU A 230 -25.32 -41.25 8.36
C LEU A 230 -26.67 -41.49 7.66
N ALA A 231 -26.69 -42.30 6.60
CA ALA A 231 -27.90 -42.64 5.86
C ALA A 231 -28.81 -43.63 6.60
N SER A 232 -28.26 -44.45 7.51
CA SER A 232 -29.05 -45.40 8.32
C SER A 232 -29.69 -44.77 9.56
N LEU A 233 -29.33 -43.52 9.89
CA LEU A 233 -29.83 -42.83 11.08
C LEU A 233 -31.12 -42.03 10.83
N PRO A 234 -31.93 -41.78 11.88
CA PRO A 234 -33.08 -40.87 11.78
C PRO A 234 -32.66 -39.47 11.33
N LYS A 235 -33.49 -38.82 10.49
CA LYS A 235 -33.22 -37.48 9.91
C LYS A 235 -32.80 -36.44 10.95
N ALA A 236 -33.41 -36.45 12.13
CA ALA A 236 -33.07 -35.55 13.23
C ALA A 236 -31.63 -35.72 13.72
N LYS A 237 -31.17 -36.97 13.85
CA LYS A 237 -29.81 -37.33 14.27
C LYS A 237 -28.79 -37.05 13.18
N THR A 238 -29.10 -37.38 11.92
CA THR A 238 -28.26 -37.07 10.76
C THR A 238 -27.98 -35.57 10.65
N VAL A 239 -29.02 -34.73 10.74
CA VAL A 239 -28.87 -33.27 10.69
C VAL A 239 -28.02 -32.73 11.85
N TYR A 240 -28.18 -33.28 13.05
CA TYR A 240 -27.36 -32.91 14.21
C TYR A 240 -25.88 -33.25 14.02
N LEU A 241 -25.58 -34.50 13.62
CA LEU A 241 -24.22 -34.97 13.40
C LEU A 241 -23.52 -34.17 12.30
N MET A 242 -24.20 -33.90 11.17
CA MET A 242 -23.64 -33.06 10.09
C MET A 242 -23.32 -31.64 10.56
N ARG A 243 -24.17 -31.03 11.40
CA ARG A 243 -23.89 -29.70 11.96
C ARG A 243 -22.71 -29.73 12.92
N LYS A 244 -22.65 -30.75 13.79
CA LYS A 244 -21.54 -30.97 14.72
C LYS A 244 -20.22 -31.16 13.96
N GLN A 245 -20.22 -31.96 12.91
CA GLN A 245 -19.06 -32.20 12.05
C GLN A 245 -18.58 -30.91 11.38
N LYS A 246 -19.48 -30.11 10.79
CA LYS A 246 -19.12 -28.80 10.20
C LYS A 246 -18.46 -27.86 11.20
N ILE A 247 -18.94 -27.82 12.45
CA ILE A 247 -18.35 -26.97 13.50
C ILE A 247 -16.94 -27.46 13.84
N GLN A 248 -16.72 -28.78 13.91
CA GLN A 248 -15.39 -29.35 14.10
C GLN A 248 -14.46 -29.00 12.93
N ASP A 249 -14.93 -29.12 11.69
CA ASP A 249 -14.15 -28.78 10.50
C ASP A 249 -13.76 -27.29 10.49
N TYR A 250 -14.67 -26.39 10.86
CA TYR A 250 -14.35 -24.97 11.01
C TYR A 250 -13.32 -24.70 12.11
N SER A 251 -13.43 -25.43 13.22
CA SER A 251 -12.49 -25.31 14.34
C SER A 251 -11.10 -25.80 13.93
N LEU A 252 -11.02 -26.90 13.18
CA LEU A 252 -9.77 -27.43 12.62
C LEU A 252 -9.13 -26.46 11.62
N ILE A 253 -9.92 -25.92 10.68
CA ILE A 253 -9.44 -24.90 9.72
C ILE A 253 -8.85 -23.69 10.46
N ARG A 254 -9.50 -23.25 11.54
CA ARG A 254 -9.01 -22.12 12.35
C ARG A 254 -7.69 -22.46 13.01
N LEU A 255 -7.59 -23.61 13.66
CA LEU A 255 -6.37 -24.07 14.33
C LEU A 255 -5.20 -24.19 13.35
N LEU A 256 -5.39 -24.88 12.22
CA LEU A 256 -4.35 -25.05 11.21
C LEU A 256 -3.92 -23.73 10.55
N HIS A 257 -4.87 -22.79 10.37
CA HIS A 257 -4.55 -21.45 9.87
C HIS A 257 -3.72 -20.66 10.88
N ASP A 258 -4.06 -20.72 12.16
CA ASP A 258 -3.40 -19.96 13.21
C ASP A 258 -1.99 -20.52 13.47
N ASP A 259 -1.82 -21.84 13.50
CA ASP A 259 -0.55 -22.54 13.80
C ASP A 259 0.40 -22.60 12.59
N ARG A 260 -0.10 -23.07 11.43
CA ARG A 260 0.73 -23.38 10.24
C ARG A 260 0.65 -22.33 9.14
N LYS A 261 -0.16 -21.29 9.33
CA LYS A 261 -0.41 -20.21 8.34
C LYS A 261 -0.92 -20.74 6.99
N TRP A 262 -1.58 -21.89 6.99
CA TRP A 262 -2.12 -22.48 5.77
C TRP A 262 -3.26 -21.64 5.17
N PRO A 263 -3.39 -21.55 3.84
CA PRO A 263 -4.45 -20.76 3.22
C PRO A 263 -5.84 -21.35 3.46
N VAL A 264 -6.74 -20.58 4.10
CA VAL A 264 -8.13 -20.98 4.37
C VAL A 264 -8.86 -21.45 3.10
N LYS A 265 -8.58 -20.82 1.95
CA LYS A 265 -9.20 -21.18 0.67
C LYS A 265 -8.90 -22.63 0.28
N GLU A 266 -7.66 -23.07 0.45
CA GLU A 266 -7.20 -24.40 0.05
C GLU A 266 -7.73 -25.45 1.01
N MET A 267 -7.65 -25.20 2.32
CA MET A 267 -8.25 -26.09 3.33
C MET A 267 -9.76 -26.28 3.14
N CYS A 268 -10.51 -25.20 2.87
CA CYS A 268 -11.93 -25.29 2.54
C CYS A 268 -12.20 -26.16 1.29
N SER A 269 -11.35 -26.05 0.27
CA SER A 269 -11.48 -26.85 -0.96
C SER A 269 -11.24 -28.34 -0.70
N ILE A 270 -10.27 -28.69 0.16
CA ILE A 270 -9.93 -30.08 0.51
C ILE A 270 -11.04 -30.74 1.34
N ILE A 271 -11.59 -30.01 2.33
CA ILE A 271 -12.68 -30.54 3.18
C ILE A 271 -14.02 -30.55 2.43
N GLY A 272 -14.19 -29.71 1.41
CA GLY A 272 -15.45 -29.59 0.66
C GLY A 272 -16.44 -28.63 1.32
N ILE A 273 -15.95 -27.59 2.01
CA ILE A 273 -16.78 -26.57 2.66
C ILE A 273 -16.69 -25.25 1.90
N ASN A 274 -17.81 -24.55 1.76
CA ASN A 274 -17.79 -23.21 1.17
C ASN A 274 -17.04 -22.23 2.07
N ARG A 275 -16.03 -21.53 1.50
CA ARG A 275 -15.23 -20.51 2.18
C ARG A 275 -16.11 -19.45 2.86
N SER A 276 -17.22 -19.03 2.24
CA SER A 276 -18.11 -18.02 2.81
C SER A 276 -18.78 -18.50 4.11
N ALA A 277 -19.10 -19.80 4.20
CA ALA A 277 -19.69 -20.40 5.39
C ALA A 277 -18.73 -20.42 6.57
N TYR A 278 -17.43 -20.68 6.33
CA TYR A 278 -16.39 -20.57 7.36
C TYR A 278 -16.28 -19.14 7.92
N TYR A 279 -16.18 -18.13 7.05
CA TYR A 279 -16.09 -16.74 7.52
C TYR A 279 -17.40 -16.24 8.15
N LYS A 280 -18.55 -16.80 7.78
CA LYS A 280 -19.82 -16.56 8.47
C LYS A 280 -19.75 -17.13 9.89
N TRP A 281 -19.35 -18.40 10.04
CA TRP A 281 -19.17 -19.04 11.35
C TRP A 281 -18.15 -18.31 12.22
N LYS A 282 -16.97 -17.96 11.69
CA LYS A 282 -15.91 -17.24 12.42
C LYS A 282 -16.37 -15.89 12.98
N ARG A 283 -17.29 -15.22 12.28
CA ARG A 283 -17.89 -13.94 12.71
C ARG A 283 -19.15 -14.10 13.54
N SER A 284 -19.72 -15.30 13.58
CA SER A 284 -20.96 -15.54 14.31
C SER A 284 -20.61 -15.80 15.78
N SER A 285 -21.04 -14.91 16.66
CA SER A 285 -21.17 -15.23 18.09
C SER A 285 -22.58 -15.78 18.33
N PRO A 286 -22.75 -16.82 19.16
CA PRO A 286 -24.08 -17.28 19.55
C PRO A 286 -24.86 -16.11 20.15
N SER A 287 -26.08 -15.87 19.65
CA SER A 287 -27.00 -14.95 20.31
C SER A 287 -27.36 -15.48 21.70
N GLN A 288 -27.64 -14.59 22.66
CA GLN A 288 -28.11 -14.97 24.00
C GLN A 288 -29.25 -16.00 23.92
N LYS A 289 -30.21 -15.79 23.01
CA LYS A 289 -31.32 -16.72 22.76
C LYS A 289 -30.88 -18.13 22.31
N GLN A 290 -29.76 -18.25 21.62
CA GLN A 290 -29.21 -19.56 21.21
C GLN A 290 -28.55 -20.27 22.38
N ILE A 291 -27.86 -19.52 23.25
CA ILE A 291 -27.26 -20.02 24.49
C ILE A 291 -28.36 -20.53 25.42
N ASP A 292 -29.38 -19.70 25.68
CA ASP A 292 -30.52 -20.05 26.55
C ASP A 292 -31.22 -21.33 26.05
N LYS A 293 -31.47 -21.41 24.73
CA LYS A 293 -32.08 -22.59 24.10
C LYS A 293 -31.22 -23.85 24.24
N GLN A 294 -29.90 -23.72 24.18
CA GLN A 294 -28.98 -24.84 24.39
C GLN A 294 -29.02 -25.32 25.84
N CYS A 295 -28.97 -24.40 26.81
CA CYS A 295 -29.12 -24.72 28.23
C CYS A 295 -30.47 -25.37 28.55
N GLU A 296 -31.56 -24.90 27.93
CA GLU A 296 -32.87 -25.55 28.03
C GLU A 296 -32.88 -26.95 27.41
N ASP A 297 -32.32 -27.13 26.21
CA ASP A 297 -32.22 -28.44 25.56
C ASP A 297 -31.46 -29.41 26.48
N GLU A 298 -30.35 -28.97 27.09
CA GLU A 298 -29.57 -29.76 28.06
C GLU A 298 -30.38 -30.16 29.30
N ARG A 299 -31.15 -29.22 29.88
CA ARG A 299 -32.05 -29.50 31.02
C ARG A 299 -33.13 -30.52 30.66
N ILE A 300 -33.75 -30.37 29.49
CA ILE A 300 -34.79 -31.28 29.00
C ILE A 300 -34.19 -32.67 28.74
N ILE A 301 -33.03 -32.75 28.07
CA ILE A 301 -32.33 -34.02 27.83
C ILE A 301 -32.03 -34.72 29.15
N ALA A 302 -31.50 -34.00 30.14
CA ALA A 302 -31.19 -34.57 31.45
C ALA A 302 -32.43 -35.18 32.12
N ARG A 303 -33.60 -34.54 31.97
CA ARG A 303 -34.86 -35.11 32.48
C ARG A 303 -35.35 -36.30 31.66
N ILE A 304 -35.33 -36.20 30.33
CA ILE A 304 -35.71 -37.31 29.43
C ILE A 304 -34.90 -38.57 29.78
N LYS A 305 -33.59 -38.43 29.99
CA LYS A 305 -32.72 -39.56 30.41
C LYS A 305 -33.20 -40.17 31.72
N LYS A 306 -33.42 -39.36 32.77
CA LYS A 306 -33.94 -39.85 34.06
C LYS A 306 -35.26 -40.62 33.93
N ILE A 307 -36.21 -40.11 33.13
CA ILE A 307 -37.50 -40.77 32.89
C ILE A 307 -37.30 -42.07 32.11
N SER A 308 -36.41 -42.06 31.10
CA SER A 308 -36.06 -43.24 30.30
C SER A 308 -35.44 -44.34 31.17
N ASP A 309 -34.53 -43.98 32.06
CA ASP A 309 -33.84 -44.92 32.96
C ASP A 309 -34.84 -45.54 33.96
N SER A 310 -35.73 -44.71 34.53
CA SER A 310 -36.73 -45.16 35.52
C SER A 310 -37.82 -46.06 34.93
N ASN A 311 -38.10 -45.93 33.63
CA ASN A 311 -39.17 -46.67 32.95
C ASN A 311 -38.64 -47.67 31.91
N HIS A 312 -37.36 -48.04 31.99
CA HIS A 312 -36.70 -48.98 31.06
C HIS A 312 -36.89 -48.65 29.57
N SER A 313 -36.92 -47.35 29.22
CA SER A 313 -37.13 -46.85 27.85
C SER A 313 -38.45 -47.29 27.18
N LEU A 314 -39.48 -47.60 27.97
CA LEU A 314 -40.82 -47.95 27.45
C LEU A 314 -41.57 -46.74 26.88
N PHE A 315 -41.21 -45.53 27.32
CA PHE A 315 -41.91 -44.31 26.95
C PHE A 315 -41.55 -43.87 25.53
N GLY A 316 -42.52 -43.98 24.62
CA GLY A 316 -42.45 -43.35 23.31
C GLY A 316 -42.48 -41.81 23.38
N THR A 317 -42.23 -41.18 22.24
CA THR A 317 -42.13 -39.71 22.10
C THR A 317 -43.32 -38.95 22.69
N MET A 318 -44.55 -39.43 22.44
CA MET A 318 -45.76 -38.74 22.91
C MET A 318 -45.94 -38.86 24.42
N THR A 319 -45.68 -40.03 24.99
CA THR A 319 -45.71 -40.26 26.44
C THR A 319 -44.66 -39.40 27.14
N MET A 320 -43.44 -39.35 26.59
CA MET A 320 -42.36 -38.50 27.08
C MET A 320 -42.73 -37.01 27.00
N TYR A 321 -43.42 -36.58 25.95
CA TYR A 321 -43.89 -35.20 25.84
C TYR A 321 -44.94 -34.85 26.91
N TYR A 322 -45.93 -35.71 27.13
CA TYR A 322 -46.97 -35.45 28.14
C TYR A 322 -46.40 -35.43 29.57
N THR A 323 -45.46 -36.33 29.89
CA THR A 323 -44.82 -36.33 31.21
C THR A 323 -44.01 -35.07 31.45
N LEU A 324 -43.19 -34.64 30.49
CA LEU A 324 -42.45 -33.38 30.57
C LEU A 324 -43.39 -32.17 30.71
N ARG A 325 -44.50 -32.15 29.98
CA ARG A 325 -45.48 -31.05 30.06
C ARG A 325 -46.13 -30.97 31.44
N ASN A 326 -46.48 -32.11 32.04
CA ASN A 326 -47.05 -32.18 33.38
C ASN A 326 -46.05 -31.74 34.46
N GLU A 327 -44.75 -31.96 34.22
CA GLU A 327 -43.66 -31.49 35.08
C GLU A 327 -43.28 -30.00 34.85
N GLY A 328 -44.00 -29.29 33.99
CA GLY A 328 -43.80 -27.85 33.74
C GLY A 328 -42.78 -27.51 32.66
N TYR A 329 -42.28 -28.48 31.88
CA TYR A 329 -41.38 -28.21 30.76
C TYR A 329 -42.16 -27.68 29.54
N GLY A 330 -41.89 -26.44 29.14
CA GLY A 330 -42.47 -25.79 27.96
C GLY A 330 -41.88 -26.24 26.61
N CYS A 331 -41.82 -27.54 26.33
CA CYS A 331 -41.25 -28.08 25.09
C CYS A 331 -42.28 -28.84 24.25
N GLY A 332 -42.37 -28.54 22.94
CA GLY A 332 -43.26 -29.27 22.03
C GLY A 332 -42.76 -30.69 21.69
N HIS A 333 -43.67 -31.59 21.31
CA HIS A 333 -43.36 -33.00 21.01
C HIS A 333 -42.26 -33.20 19.95
N ASN A 334 -42.21 -32.36 18.91
CA ASN A 334 -41.14 -32.39 17.90
C ASN A 334 -39.75 -32.07 18.48
N ARG A 335 -39.70 -31.20 19.51
CA ARG A 335 -38.46 -30.89 20.24
C ARG A 335 -38.03 -32.13 21.03
N VAL A 336 -38.96 -32.79 21.71
CA VAL A 336 -38.74 -34.04 22.48
C VAL A 336 -38.25 -35.17 21.57
N TYR A 337 -38.94 -35.44 20.46
CA TYR A 337 -38.54 -36.44 19.46
C TYR A 337 -37.08 -36.25 19.01
N ARG A 338 -36.75 -35.03 18.57
CA ARG A 338 -35.40 -34.69 18.11
C ARG A 338 -34.35 -34.95 19.20
N LEU A 339 -34.62 -34.57 20.44
CA LEU A 339 -33.69 -34.77 21.56
C LEU A 339 -33.53 -36.26 21.87
N MET A 340 -34.61 -37.04 21.88
CA MET A 340 -34.56 -38.49 22.05
C MET A 340 -33.73 -39.16 20.93
N CYS A 341 -33.98 -38.80 19.66
CA CYS A 341 -33.22 -39.34 18.52
C CYS A 341 -31.73 -38.99 18.57
N ILE A 342 -31.36 -37.77 18.95
CA ILE A 342 -29.95 -37.35 19.06
C ILE A 342 -29.22 -38.16 20.14
N HIS A 343 -29.92 -38.55 21.20
CA HIS A 343 -29.37 -39.24 22.36
C HIS A 343 -29.64 -40.75 22.38
N ASP A 344 -30.06 -41.34 21.27
CA ASP A 344 -30.30 -42.79 21.13
C ASP A 344 -31.33 -43.36 22.11
N ILE A 345 -32.28 -42.52 22.53
CA ILE A 345 -33.39 -42.91 23.40
C ILE A 345 -34.50 -43.46 22.51
N LYS A 346 -34.79 -44.76 22.66
CA LYS A 346 -35.78 -45.46 21.85
C LYS A 346 -37.16 -44.82 22.02
N SER A 347 -37.84 -44.58 20.90
CA SER A 347 -39.29 -44.42 20.90
C SER A 347 -39.89 -45.73 20.40
N SER A 348 -40.56 -46.46 21.29
CA SER A 348 -41.42 -47.60 20.91
C SER A 348 -42.45 -47.16 19.87
#